data_AF-X1KEK4-F1
#
_entry.id   AF-X1KEK4-F1
#
_cell.length_a   1.000
_cell.length_b   1.000
_cell.length_c   1.000
_cell.angle_alpha   90.00
_cell.angle_beta   90.00
_cell.angle_gamma   90.00
#
_symmetry.space_group_name_H-M   'P 1'
#
loop_
_entity.id
_entity.type
_entity.pdbx_description
1 polymer ?
#
loop_
_entity_poly.entity_id
_entity_poly.type
_entity_poly.pdbx_seq_one_letter_code
_entity_poly.pdbx_strand_id
1 'polypeptide(L)'
;MMLNRQIWLRRICAIAVLLAVALMPVTDVGELRAQEHGGLQLTPLNPDFAEFWQEPPEHFYGYVPPPMDLSHLDAIPVETARGAATLPSSFDWRDTGKVTSVKDQNPCGTCWVHGTLAAVESKVLIEESTTYDFSEQNLACCTDPAWVYLIGNRCMGGGWSWLAADTLTKKGTRLEACQP
;
A
#
# COMPACT_ATOMS: atom_id res chain seq x y z
N MET A 1 -43.89 8.30 44.52
CA MET A 1 -42.74 9.21 44.78
C MET A 1 -41.41 8.78 44.12
N MET A 2 -41.28 7.61 43.46
CA MET A 2 -40.01 7.15 42.89
C MET A 2 -39.72 7.61 41.44
N LEU A 3 -40.75 7.85 40.62
CA LEU A 3 -40.58 8.18 39.19
C LEU A 3 -39.99 9.58 38.96
N ASN A 4 -40.36 10.56 39.80
CA ASN A 4 -39.88 11.94 39.67
C ASN A 4 -38.39 12.08 40.04
N ARG A 5 -37.90 11.24 40.96
CA ARG A 5 -36.50 11.21 41.40
C ARG A 5 -35.58 10.61 40.32
N GLN A 6 -36.05 9.63 39.57
CA GLN A 6 -35.34 9.01 38.44
C GLN A 6 -35.18 9.98 37.25
N ILE A 7 -36.20 10.78 36.95
CA ILE A 7 -36.13 11.80 35.89
C ILE A 7 -35.18 12.94 36.30
N TRP A 8 -35.21 13.35 37.57
CA TRP A 8 -34.29 14.35 38.11
C TRP A 8 -32.83 13.87 38.06
N LEU A 9 -32.56 12.62 38.47
CA LEU A 9 -31.23 12.03 38.42
C LEU A 9 -30.71 11.88 36.98
N ARG A 10 -31.55 11.49 36.02
CA ARG A 10 -31.17 11.41 34.61
C ARG A 10 -30.85 12.78 34.00
N ARG A 11 -31.60 13.81 34.37
CA ARG A 11 -31.34 15.20 33.93
C ARG A 11 -30.06 15.75 34.53
N ILE A 12 -29.77 15.48 35.80
CA ILE A 12 -28.49 15.85 36.43
C ILE A 12 -27.33 15.12 35.75
N CYS A 13 -27.45 13.80 35.51
CA CYS A 13 -26.40 13.05 34.79
C CYS A 13 -26.17 13.61 33.39
N ALA A 14 -27.23 13.91 32.63
CA ALA A 14 -27.09 14.48 31.29
C ALA A 14 -26.40 15.86 31.31
N ILE A 15 -26.75 16.72 32.27
CA ILE A 15 -26.13 18.04 32.43
C ILE A 15 -24.67 17.90 32.89
N ALA A 16 -24.36 16.97 33.80
CA ALA A 16 -23.00 16.71 34.25
C ALA A 16 -22.10 16.15 33.14
N VAL A 17 -22.64 15.28 32.27
CA VAL A 17 -21.92 14.75 31.10
C VAL A 17 -21.68 15.85 30.07
N LEU A 18 -22.68 16.71 29.80
CA LEU A 18 -22.52 17.83 28.87
C LEU A 18 -21.52 18.87 29.38
N LEU A 19 -21.51 19.16 30.68
CA LEU A 19 -20.51 20.03 31.30
C LEU A 19 -19.12 19.40 31.29
N ALA A 20 -19.01 18.09 31.50
CA ALA A 20 -17.72 17.39 31.46
C ALA A 20 -17.12 17.40 30.04
N VAL A 21 -17.94 17.21 28.99
CA VAL A 21 -17.50 17.30 27.59
C VAL A 21 -17.10 18.73 27.21
N ALA A 22 -17.81 19.74 27.72
CA ALA A 22 -17.50 21.14 27.47
C ALA A 22 -16.22 21.65 28.19
N LEU A 23 -15.78 20.94 29.23
CA LEU A 23 -14.60 21.30 30.04
C LEU A 23 -13.37 20.45 29.73
N MET A 24 -13.45 19.48 28.81
CA MET A 24 -12.26 18.81 28.31
C MET A 24 -11.43 19.82 27.52
N PRO A 25 -10.19 20.13 27.95
CA PRO A 25 -9.28 20.86 27.09
C PRO A 25 -9.13 20.02 25.83
N VAL A 26 -9.43 20.61 24.67
CA VAL A 26 -9.01 20.07 23.38
C VAL A 26 -7.50 19.95 23.49
N THR A 27 -7.03 18.74 23.78
CA THR A 27 -5.61 18.44 23.67
C THR A 27 -5.29 18.67 22.22
N ASP A 28 -4.35 19.59 22.01
CA ASP A 28 -3.81 20.02 20.74
C ASP A 28 -3.72 18.81 19.80
N VAL A 29 -4.70 18.69 18.91
CA VAL A 29 -4.56 17.84 17.73
C VAL A 29 -3.52 18.58 16.94
N GLY A 30 -2.25 18.24 17.21
CA GLY A 30 -1.09 18.98 16.74
C GLY A 30 -1.37 19.43 15.33
N GLU A 31 -1.46 20.74 15.17
CA GLU A 31 -1.85 21.40 13.94
C GLU A 31 -0.90 20.87 12.85
N LEU A 32 -1.36 19.89 12.07
CA LEU A 32 -0.73 19.51 10.81
C LEU A 32 -0.95 20.71 9.90
N ARG A 33 -0.15 21.76 10.13
CA ARG A 33 -0.02 22.88 9.23
C ARG A 33 0.47 22.26 7.93
N ALA A 34 -0.43 22.19 6.95
CA ALA A 34 -0.03 22.01 5.57
C ALA A 34 1.00 23.12 5.30
N GLN A 35 2.27 22.74 5.23
CA GLN A 35 3.34 23.67 4.93
C GLN A 35 3.04 24.22 3.54
N GLU A 36 2.86 25.55 3.42
CA GLU A 36 2.75 26.21 2.11
C GLU A 36 4.08 26.07 1.38
N HIS A 37 4.25 24.94 0.70
CA HIS A 37 5.30 24.76 -0.28
C HIS A 37 4.93 25.61 -1.50
N GLY A 38 5.81 26.52 -1.90
CA GLY A 38 5.58 27.48 -2.97
C GLY A 38 5.09 26.82 -4.26
N GLY A 39 3.85 27.09 -4.66
CA GLY A 39 3.28 26.70 -5.94
C GLY A 39 3.20 25.19 -6.20
N LEU A 40 2.45 24.83 -7.24
CA LEU A 40 2.52 23.47 -7.79
C LEU A 40 3.84 23.34 -8.56
N GLN A 41 4.67 22.39 -8.14
CA GLN A 41 5.91 22.03 -8.83
C GLN A 41 5.82 20.58 -9.32
N LEU A 42 6.50 20.29 -10.44
CA LEU A 42 6.67 18.92 -10.90
C LEU A 42 7.63 18.19 -9.96
N THR A 43 7.35 16.92 -9.70
CA THR A 43 8.25 16.06 -8.95
C THR A 43 9.59 15.92 -9.69
N PRO A 44 10.73 15.82 -8.99
CA PRO A 44 12.00 15.49 -9.63
C PRO A 44 11.95 14.13 -10.35
N LEU A 45 12.68 14.04 -11.47
CA LEU A 45 12.85 12.78 -12.19
C LEU A 45 13.79 11.86 -11.41
N ASN A 46 13.45 10.58 -11.32
CA ASN A 46 14.33 9.57 -10.75
C ASN A 46 15.61 9.44 -11.60
N PRO A 47 16.82 9.64 -11.03
CA PRO A 47 18.07 9.47 -11.77
C PRO A 47 18.24 8.05 -12.33
N ASP A 48 17.81 7.01 -11.60
CA ASP A 48 17.91 5.61 -12.06
C ASP A 48 17.05 5.37 -13.31
N PHE A 49 15.90 6.03 -13.39
CA PHE A 49 15.05 5.98 -14.58
C PHE A 49 15.69 6.72 -15.75
N ALA A 50 16.33 7.87 -15.50
CA ALA A 50 17.03 8.63 -16.52
C ALA A 50 18.23 7.85 -17.08
N GLU A 51 18.98 7.16 -16.22
CA GLU A 51 20.07 6.25 -16.60
C GLU A 51 19.54 5.08 -17.40
N PHE A 52 18.50 4.40 -16.92
CA PHE A 52 17.85 3.29 -17.63
C PHE A 52 17.43 3.68 -19.05
N TRP A 53 16.97 4.92 -19.25
CA TRP A 53 16.55 5.41 -20.55
C TRP A 53 17.70 5.73 -21.51
N GLN A 54 18.85 6.12 -20.96
CA GLN A 54 20.05 6.45 -21.75
C GLN A 54 20.88 5.21 -22.05
N GLU A 55 21.01 4.33 -21.06
CA GLU A 55 21.86 3.14 -21.08
C GLU A 55 21.06 1.94 -20.54
N PRO A 56 20.08 1.42 -21.31
CA PRO A 56 19.30 0.28 -20.88
C PRO A 56 20.21 -0.95 -20.71
N PRO A 57 19.96 -1.80 -19.69
CA PRO A 57 20.78 -2.98 -19.46
C PRO A 57 20.69 -3.96 -20.64
N GLU A 58 21.82 -4.58 -20.99
CA GLU A 58 21.89 -5.59 -22.07
C GLU A 58 20.95 -6.77 -21.80
N HIS A 59 20.82 -7.16 -20.53
CA HIS A 59 19.89 -8.19 -20.08
C HIS A 59 18.74 -7.56 -19.30
N PHE A 60 17.53 -7.71 -19.84
CA PHE A 60 16.32 -7.17 -19.25
C PHE A 60 15.49 -8.26 -18.55
N TYR A 61 15.21 -8.06 -17.26
CA TYR A 61 14.50 -9.03 -16.41
C TYR A 61 13.12 -8.58 -15.92
N GLY A 62 12.65 -7.42 -16.37
CA GLY A 62 11.31 -6.92 -16.05
C GLY A 62 11.25 -5.70 -15.14
N TYR A 63 12.29 -5.42 -14.35
CA TYR A 63 12.29 -4.22 -13.51
C TYR A 63 12.63 -2.97 -14.32
N VAL A 64 11.78 -1.95 -14.21
CA VAL A 64 12.01 -0.61 -14.75
C VAL A 64 11.95 0.36 -13.58
N PRO A 65 12.98 1.20 -13.32
CA PRO A 65 12.92 2.17 -12.24
C PRO A 65 11.68 3.09 -12.38
N PRO A 66 11.03 3.51 -11.29
CA PRO A 66 9.91 4.44 -11.38
C PRO A 66 10.41 5.80 -11.90
N PRO A 67 9.66 6.52 -12.75
CA PRO A 67 10.09 7.80 -13.33
C PRO A 67 10.15 8.94 -12.30
N MET A 68 9.42 8.81 -11.21
CA MET A 68 9.35 9.82 -10.14
C MET A 68 10.38 9.51 -9.06
N ASP A 69 11.07 10.53 -8.56
CA ASP A 69 11.87 10.44 -7.35
C ASP A 69 10.98 10.21 -6.12
N LEU A 70 11.16 9.06 -5.47
CA LEU A 70 10.41 8.61 -4.30
C LEU A 70 11.21 8.72 -3.01
N SER A 71 12.38 9.38 -3.00
CA SER A 71 13.23 9.57 -1.81
C SER A 71 12.49 10.21 -0.62
N HIS A 72 11.47 11.01 -0.89
CA HIS A 72 10.60 11.58 0.16
C HIS A 72 9.85 10.51 0.98
N LEU A 73 9.68 9.29 0.46
CA LEU A 73 9.07 8.18 1.17
C LEU A 73 10.00 7.58 2.25
N ASP A 74 11.32 7.78 2.14
CA ASP A 74 12.28 7.34 3.17
C ASP A 74 12.06 8.05 4.50
N ALA A 75 11.47 9.25 4.45
CA ALA A 75 11.11 10.04 5.62
C ALA A 75 9.77 9.63 6.23
N ILE A 76 8.98 8.73 5.59
CA ILE A 76 7.75 8.22 6.18
C ILE A 76 8.18 7.44 7.43
N PRO A 77 7.76 7.88 8.63
CA PRO A 77 8.10 7.16 9.83
C PRO A 77 7.44 5.79 9.72
N VAL A 78 8.25 4.74 9.63
CA VAL A 78 7.80 3.42 10.03
C VAL A 78 7.36 3.62 11.47
N GLU A 79 6.06 3.45 11.72
CA GLU A 79 5.56 3.46 13.08
C GLU A 79 6.19 2.24 13.76
N THR A 80 7.41 2.43 14.30
CA THR A 80 8.04 1.46 15.17
C THR A 80 7.05 1.30 16.28
N ALA A 81 6.34 0.16 16.29
CA ALA A 81 5.26 -0.11 17.22
C ALA A 81 5.72 0.36 18.60
N ARG A 82 5.13 1.48 19.08
CA ARG A 82 5.57 2.13 20.30
C ARG A 82 5.35 1.11 21.42
N GLY A 83 6.42 0.46 21.87
CA GLY A 83 6.37 -0.62 22.85
C GLY A 83 6.50 -2.04 22.29
N ALA A 84 7.02 -2.24 21.07
CA ALA A 84 7.41 -3.58 20.61
C ALA A 84 8.42 -4.18 21.59
N ALA A 85 8.02 -5.30 22.19
CA ALA A 85 8.94 -6.26 22.76
C ALA A 85 10.10 -6.50 21.78
N THR A 86 11.30 -6.77 22.30
CA THR A 86 12.45 -7.22 21.50
C THR A 86 12.00 -8.12 20.37
N LEU A 87 12.23 -7.69 19.12
CA LEU A 87 11.91 -8.48 17.93
C LEU A 87 12.64 -9.83 18.02
N PRO A 88 12.02 -10.92 17.52
CA PRO A 88 12.69 -12.21 17.51
C PRO A 88 13.95 -12.15 16.61
N SER A 89 14.94 -12.98 16.91
CA SER A 89 16.17 -13.11 16.10
C SER A 89 15.92 -13.65 14.70
N SER A 90 14.77 -14.29 14.47
CA SER A 90 14.32 -14.83 13.19
C SER A 90 12.81 -14.80 13.11
N PHE A 91 12.28 -14.51 11.93
CA PHE A 91 10.84 -14.48 11.68
C PHE A 91 10.55 -14.93 10.24
N ASP A 92 9.55 -15.80 10.09
CA ASP A 92 9.12 -16.32 8.78
C ASP A 92 7.59 -16.49 8.76
N TRP A 93 6.92 -15.79 7.84
CA TRP A 93 5.47 -15.92 7.65
C TRP A 93 5.06 -17.30 7.14
N ARG A 94 5.96 -18.05 6.48
CA ARG A 94 5.69 -19.41 5.99
C ARG A 94 5.42 -20.38 7.14
N ASP A 95 6.11 -20.22 8.27
CA ASP A 95 5.93 -21.04 9.47
C ASP A 95 4.51 -20.92 10.06
N THR A 96 3.79 -19.85 9.71
CA THR A 96 2.42 -19.58 10.18
C THR A 96 1.37 -19.73 9.07
N GLY A 97 1.76 -20.23 7.89
CA GLY A 97 0.86 -20.41 6.75
C GLY A 97 0.32 -19.09 6.21
N LYS A 98 1.11 -18.01 6.25
CA LYS A 98 0.73 -16.66 5.81
C LYS A 98 1.34 -16.24 4.46
N VAL A 99 1.81 -17.21 3.68
CA VAL A 99 2.40 -17.03 2.36
C VAL A 99 1.79 -18.04 1.39
N THR A 100 1.39 -17.57 0.21
CA THR A 100 0.86 -18.42 -0.88
C THR A 100 1.98 -19.19 -1.59
N SER A 101 1.61 -20.15 -2.44
CA SER A 101 2.59 -20.93 -3.22
C SER A 101 3.36 -20.05 -4.21
N VAL A 102 4.61 -20.42 -4.47
CA VAL A 102 5.43 -19.77 -5.51
C VAL A 102 4.81 -20.01 -6.89
N LYS A 103 4.70 -18.95 -7.69
CA LYS A 103 4.27 -18.96 -9.10
C LYS A 103 5.45 -18.73 -10.04
N ASP A 104 5.26 -19.02 -11.34
CA ASP A 104 6.30 -18.90 -12.37
C ASP A 104 5.94 -17.85 -13.43
N GLN A 105 6.70 -16.74 -13.43
CA GLN A 105 6.55 -15.66 -14.40
C GLN A 105 7.03 -16.03 -15.82
N ASN A 106 7.57 -17.23 -16.02
CA ASN A 106 8.01 -17.72 -17.32
C ASN A 106 9.12 -16.79 -17.89
N PRO A 107 9.48 -16.80 -19.19
CA PRO A 107 10.46 -15.83 -19.71
C PRO A 107 9.99 -14.36 -19.70
N CYS A 108 8.84 -14.03 -19.10
CA CYS A 108 8.32 -12.68 -19.07
C CYS A 108 9.00 -11.81 -18.00
N GLY A 109 9.19 -10.54 -18.31
CA GLY A 109 9.62 -9.48 -17.39
C GLY A 109 8.48 -8.98 -16.50
N THR A 110 7.71 -9.87 -15.89
CA THR A 110 6.53 -9.54 -15.07
C THR A 110 6.76 -9.74 -13.57
N CYS A 111 8.03 -9.72 -13.14
CA CYS A 111 8.41 -9.85 -11.72
C CYS A 111 7.75 -8.78 -10.83
N TRP A 112 7.61 -7.55 -11.34
CA TRP A 112 6.96 -6.44 -10.66
C TRP A 112 5.47 -6.70 -10.38
N VAL A 113 4.79 -7.50 -11.22
CA VAL A 113 3.40 -7.93 -11.00
C VAL A 113 3.36 -9.08 -10.01
N HIS A 114 4.17 -10.12 -10.22
CA HIS A 114 4.21 -11.30 -9.35
C HIS A 114 4.57 -10.93 -7.91
N GLY A 115 5.60 -10.10 -7.71
CA GLY A 115 6.01 -9.66 -6.38
C GLY A 115 4.92 -8.83 -5.68
N THR A 116 4.21 -7.98 -6.42
CA THR A 116 3.10 -7.20 -5.86
C THR A 116 1.91 -8.08 -5.50
N LEU A 117 1.49 -9.00 -6.37
CA LEU A 117 0.36 -9.88 -6.06
C LEU A 117 0.68 -10.84 -4.92
N ALA A 118 1.88 -11.44 -4.88
CA ALA A 118 2.31 -12.26 -3.76
C ALA A 118 2.24 -11.51 -2.42
N ALA A 119 2.69 -10.24 -2.39
CA ALA A 119 2.61 -9.41 -1.19
C ALA A 119 1.15 -9.11 -0.79
N VAL A 120 0.27 -8.85 -1.76
CA VAL A 120 -1.17 -8.61 -1.52
C VAL A 120 -1.87 -9.86 -1.03
N GLU A 121 -1.65 -11.01 -1.66
CA GLU A 121 -2.19 -12.30 -1.24
C GLU A 121 -1.76 -12.63 0.20
N SER A 122 -0.48 -12.47 0.52
CA SER A 122 0.03 -12.61 1.90
C SER A 122 -0.65 -11.66 2.87
N LYS A 123 -0.83 -10.38 2.50
CA LYS A 123 -1.49 -9.41 3.37
C LYS A 123 -2.94 -9.81 3.66
N VAL A 124 -3.68 -10.24 2.65
CA VAL A 124 -5.06 -10.73 2.83
C VAL A 124 -5.08 -11.99 3.71
N LEU A 125 -4.13 -12.90 3.52
CA LEU A 125 -4.03 -14.11 4.33
C LEU A 125 -3.68 -13.82 5.80
N ILE A 126 -2.87 -12.78 6.06
CA ILE A 126 -2.54 -12.30 7.41
C ILE A 126 -3.78 -11.72 8.10
N GLU A 127 -4.47 -10.79 7.44
CA GLU A 127 -5.56 -10.01 8.06
C GLU A 127 -6.88 -10.77 8.09
N GLU A 128 -7.23 -11.45 7.00
CA GLU A 128 -8.56 -12.03 6.80
C GLU A 128 -8.54 -13.55 6.92
N SER A 129 -7.36 -14.18 6.89
CA SER A 129 -7.21 -15.64 6.81
C SER A 129 -7.91 -16.27 5.59
N THR A 130 -8.08 -15.48 4.54
CA THR A 130 -8.62 -15.91 3.24
C THR A 130 -7.48 -16.10 2.25
N THR A 131 -7.53 -17.19 1.48
CA THR A 131 -6.56 -17.45 0.41
C THR A 131 -7.14 -16.99 -0.92
N TYR A 132 -6.37 -16.18 -1.65
CA TYR A 132 -6.66 -15.81 -3.03
C TYR A 132 -5.50 -16.20 -3.93
N ASP A 133 -5.84 -16.54 -5.16
CA ASP A 133 -4.91 -16.75 -6.26
C ASP A 133 -5.26 -15.72 -7.34
N PHE A 134 -4.60 -14.57 -7.29
CA PHE A 134 -4.85 -13.46 -8.20
C PHE A 134 -4.11 -13.65 -9.51
N SER A 135 -4.68 -13.12 -10.59
CA SER A 135 -4.13 -13.25 -11.94
C SER A 135 -3.06 -12.20 -12.22
N GLU A 136 -1.82 -12.65 -12.37
CA GLU A 136 -0.72 -11.83 -12.84
C GLU A 136 -0.92 -11.37 -14.28
N GLN A 137 -1.46 -12.27 -15.13
CA GLN A 137 -1.75 -11.94 -16.52
C GLN A 137 -2.81 -10.83 -16.63
N ASN A 138 -3.84 -10.84 -15.78
CA ASN A 138 -4.85 -9.79 -15.72
C ASN A 138 -4.22 -8.46 -15.29
N LEU A 139 -3.44 -8.47 -14.21
CA LEU A 139 -2.86 -7.24 -13.68
C LEU A 139 -1.91 -6.60 -14.71
N ALA A 140 -1.01 -7.39 -15.32
CA ALA A 140 -0.11 -6.93 -16.38
C ALA A 140 -0.86 -6.39 -17.61
N CYS A 141 -2.00 -7.01 -17.97
CA CYS A 141 -2.83 -6.54 -19.08
C CYS A 141 -3.63 -5.26 -18.77
N CYS A 142 -4.00 -5.06 -17.52
CA CYS A 142 -4.82 -3.94 -17.11
C CYS A 142 -4.01 -2.70 -16.72
N THR A 143 -2.69 -2.83 -16.59
CA THR A 143 -1.79 -1.70 -16.40
C THR A 143 -1.87 -0.73 -17.58
N ASP A 144 -1.77 0.57 -17.25
CA ASP A 144 -1.84 1.64 -18.24
C ASP A 144 -0.71 1.47 -19.28
N PRO A 145 -1.08 1.31 -20.57
CA PRO A 145 -0.10 1.05 -21.60
C PRO A 145 0.88 2.21 -21.79
N ALA A 146 0.53 3.45 -21.42
CA ALA A 146 1.46 4.60 -21.46
C ALA A 146 2.77 4.36 -20.68
N TRP A 147 2.76 3.47 -19.69
CA TRP A 147 3.94 3.09 -18.91
C TRP A 147 4.55 1.75 -19.36
N VAL A 148 3.75 0.84 -19.92
CA VAL A 148 4.20 -0.50 -20.38
C VAL A 148 4.84 -0.45 -21.76
N TYR A 149 4.57 0.60 -22.56
CA TYR A 149 5.18 0.81 -23.88
C TYR A 149 6.70 1.01 -23.85
N LEU A 150 7.32 1.12 -22.67
CA LEU A 150 8.74 1.36 -22.55
C LEU A 150 9.56 0.15 -23.03
N ILE A 151 9.01 -1.09 -23.07
CA ILE A 151 9.76 -2.30 -23.48
C ILE A 151 8.89 -3.35 -24.20
N GLY A 152 8.26 -3.00 -25.32
CA GLY A 152 7.66 -3.99 -26.23
C GLY A 152 6.29 -4.55 -25.80
N ASN A 153 6.12 -5.88 -25.84
CA ASN A 153 4.81 -6.51 -25.57
C ASN A 153 4.54 -6.66 -24.06
N ARG A 154 3.31 -7.00 -23.65
CA ARG A 154 2.91 -7.09 -22.22
C ARG A 154 3.73 -8.07 -21.36
N CYS A 155 4.38 -9.06 -21.99
CA CYS A 155 5.27 -10.00 -21.31
C CYS A 155 6.67 -9.41 -21.11
N MET A 156 7.16 -8.57 -22.02
CA MET A 156 8.51 -7.98 -21.96
C MET A 156 8.53 -6.50 -21.54
N GLY A 157 7.36 -5.87 -21.36
CA GLY A 157 7.20 -4.43 -21.09
C GLY A 157 7.85 -3.95 -19.79
N GLY A 158 7.98 -4.83 -18.81
CA GLY A 158 8.50 -4.47 -17.51
C GLY A 158 7.65 -3.49 -16.75
N GLY A 159 8.14 -3.09 -15.57
CA GLY A 159 7.48 -2.12 -14.72
C GLY A 159 8.08 -2.08 -13.31
N TRP A 160 7.34 -1.46 -12.41
CA TRP A 160 7.69 -1.30 -10.99
C TRP A 160 6.46 -1.55 -10.11
N SER A 161 6.71 -1.86 -8.83
CA SER A 161 5.65 -2.21 -7.88
C SER A 161 4.59 -1.12 -7.71
N TRP A 162 4.96 0.16 -7.78
CA TRP A 162 4.00 1.27 -7.69
C TRP A 162 3.00 1.29 -8.85
N LEU A 163 3.43 0.88 -10.05
CA LEU A 163 2.54 0.78 -11.21
C LEU A 163 1.51 -0.34 -11.04
N ALA A 164 1.94 -1.49 -10.48
CA ALA A 164 1.03 -2.57 -10.12
C ALA A 164 0.06 -2.14 -9.01
N ALA A 165 0.57 -1.50 -7.95
CA ALA A 165 -0.24 -0.99 -6.85
C ALA A 165 -1.27 0.04 -7.31
N ASP A 166 -0.88 1.00 -8.16
CA ASP A 166 -1.80 1.98 -8.75
C ASP A 166 -2.90 1.31 -9.56
N THR A 167 -2.54 0.30 -10.35
CA THR A 167 -3.52 -0.48 -11.13
C THR A 167 -4.49 -1.21 -10.20
N LEU A 168 -3.99 -1.84 -9.14
CA LEU A 168 -4.83 -2.50 -8.13
C LEU A 168 -5.77 -1.52 -7.43
N THR A 169 -5.27 -0.35 -7.01
CA THR A 169 -6.09 0.66 -6.34
C THR A 169 -7.18 1.21 -7.25
N LYS A 170 -6.90 1.40 -8.54
CA LYS A 170 -7.86 1.98 -9.50
C LYS A 170 -8.84 0.97 -10.08
N LYS A 171 -8.38 -0.26 -10.35
CA LYS A 171 -9.11 -1.25 -11.17
C LYS A 171 -9.33 -2.59 -10.45
N GLY A 172 -8.60 -2.85 -9.38
CA GLY A 172 -8.51 -4.18 -8.76
C GLY A 172 -7.80 -5.18 -9.67
N THR A 173 -7.98 -6.46 -9.38
CA THR A 173 -7.53 -7.59 -10.20
C THR A 173 -8.64 -8.64 -10.31
N ARG A 174 -8.35 -9.76 -10.97
CA ARG A 174 -9.21 -10.94 -11.07
C ARG A 174 -8.48 -12.16 -10.51
N LEU A 175 -9.21 -13.25 -10.33
CA LEU A 175 -8.60 -14.53 -9.96
C LEU A 175 -7.86 -15.14 -11.14
N GLU A 176 -6.81 -15.89 -10.87
CA GLU A 176 -6.05 -16.67 -11.86
C GLU A 176 -6.97 -17.59 -12.67
N ALA A 177 -7.93 -18.25 -12.00
CA ALA A 177 -8.93 -19.08 -12.65
C ALA A 177 -9.82 -18.34 -13.68
N CYS A 178 -9.92 -17.00 -13.61
CA CYS A 178 -10.65 -16.20 -14.60
C CYS A 178 -9.79 -15.80 -15.80
N GLN A 179 -8.48 -15.66 -15.61
CA GLN A 179 -7.54 -15.24 -16.63
C GLN A 179 -6.15 -15.80 -16.30
N PRO A 180 -5.87 -17.05 -16.66
CA PRO A 180 -4.53 -17.62 -16.50
C PRO A 180 -3.54 -17.00 -17.49
#